data_AF-A0A074YQS3-F1
#
_entry.id   AF-A0A074YQS3-F1
#
_cell.length_a   1.000
_cell.length_b   1.000
_cell.length_c   1.000
_cell.angle_alpha   90.00
_cell.angle_beta   90.00
_cell.angle_gamma   90.00
#
_symmetry.space_group_name_H-M   'P 1'
#
loop_
_entity.id
_entity.type
_entity.pdbx_description
1 polymer ?
#
loop_
_entity_poly.entity_id
_entity_poly.type
_entity_poly.pdbx_seq_one_letter_code
_entity_poly.pdbx_strand_id
1 'polypeptide(L)'
;MQYLSAVLALFGTLAIAGKHHNCGCNVRGAYSEELSQATCALWGATQIHTHFDGHSCVDKGIGRGIDGQPWENTCRQAWQINFGGNPNDVEGHCWH
;
A
#
# COMPACT_ATOMS: atom_id res chain seq x y z
N MET A 1 22.65 1.88 42.95
CA MET A 1 21.28 2.42 42.82
C MET A 1 21.06 2.67 41.33
N GLN A 2 20.20 1.92 40.62
CA GLN A 2 18.75 2.20 40.45
C GLN A 2 18.54 3.62 39.89
N TYR A 3 17.97 3.93 38.73
CA TYR A 3 17.11 3.28 37.72
C TYR A 3 17.32 4.06 36.39
N LEU A 4 17.03 3.55 35.19
CA LEU A 4 15.71 3.68 34.55
C LEU A 4 15.64 2.78 33.32
N SER A 5 14.59 1.96 33.29
CA SER A 5 14.10 1.24 32.13
C SER A 5 13.46 2.21 31.13
N ALA A 6 13.71 2.00 29.83
CA ALA A 6 12.75 2.30 28.78
C ALA A 6 12.91 1.24 27.69
N VAL A 7 12.12 0.17 27.84
CA VAL A 7 11.87 -0.81 26.80
C VAL A 7 11.21 -0.04 25.65
N LEU A 8 11.97 0.30 24.61
CA LEU A 8 11.39 0.67 23.33
C LEU A 8 10.74 -0.59 22.77
N ALA A 9 9.45 -0.75 23.08
CA ALA A 9 8.55 -1.58 22.31
C ALA A 9 8.44 -0.94 20.92
N LEU A 10 9.41 -1.26 20.05
CA LEU A 10 9.23 -1.18 18.62
C LEU A 10 8.20 -2.26 18.28
N PHE A 11 6.93 -1.88 18.37
CA PHE A 11 5.89 -2.46 17.54
C PHE A 11 6.23 -2.10 16.09
N GLY A 12 7.29 -2.71 15.56
CA GLY A 12 7.36 -2.97 14.14
C GLY A 12 6.18 -3.87 13.87
N THR A 13 5.08 -3.26 13.43
CA THR A 13 3.97 -3.99 12.83
C THR A 13 4.62 -4.94 11.84
N LEU A 14 4.45 -6.23 12.12
CA LEU A 14 4.83 -7.30 11.23
C LEU A 14 4.13 -6.97 9.90
N ALA A 15 4.87 -6.38 8.96
CA ALA A 15 4.52 -6.45 7.55
C ALA A 15 4.65 -7.92 7.20
N ILE A 16 3.59 -8.68 7.53
CA ILE A 16 3.38 -9.99 6.96
C ILE A 16 3.33 -9.67 5.47
N ALA A 17 4.40 -10.03 4.76
CA ALA A 17 4.48 -10.01 3.31
C ALA A 17 3.44 -11.00 2.78
N GLY A 18 2.18 -10.62 2.92
CA GLY A 18 1.03 -11.33 2.42
C GLY A 18 0.86 -10.90 0.97
N LYS A 19 0.74 -11.87 0.08
CA LYS A 19 0.16 -11.56 -1.22
C LYS A 19 -1.31 -11.25 -0.99
N HIS A 20 -1.71 -10.05 -1.35
CA HIS A 20 -3.08 -9.58 -1.22
C HIS A 20 -3.78 -9.64 -2.57
N HIS A 21 -5.07 -9.94 -2.57
CA HIS A 21 -5.82 -10.00 -3.83
C HIS A 21 -6.37 -8.65 -4.26
N ASN A 22 -6.48 -7.72 -3.32
CA ASN A 22 -7.03 -6.38 -3.53
C ASN A 22 -6.16 -5.39 -2.76
N CYS A 23 -5.80 -4.29 -3.39
CA CYS A 23 -5.05 -3.21 -2.77
C CYS A 23 -5.53 -1.84 -3.27
N GLY A 24 -5.55 -0.87 -2.36
CA GLY A 24 -5.82 0.53 -2.61
C GLY A 24 -4.91 1.43 -1.78
N CYS A 25 -5.20 2.72 -1.76
CA CYS A 25 -4.39 3.72 -1.09
C CYS A 25 -5.26 4.60 -0.18
N ASN A 26 -4.75 4.86 1.02
CA ASN A 26 -5.34 5.82 1.95
C ASN A 26 -4.54 7.12 1.92
N VAL A 27 -5.23 8.26 1.98
CA VAL A 27 -4.64 9.58 2.20
C VAL A 27 -5.13 10.09 3.55
N ARG A 28 -4.21 10.31 4.49
CA ARG A 28 -4.48 10.76 5.86
C ARG A 28 -5.56 9.91 6.56
N GLY A 29 -5.48 8.60 6.37
CA GLY A 29 -6.40 7.62 6.97
C GLY A 29 -7.74 7.44 6.23
N ALA A 30 -8.00 8.16 5.13
CA ALA A 30 -9.20 8.00 4.33
C ALA A 30 -8.90 7.32 2.98
N TYR A 31 -9.74 6.37 2.57
CA TYR A 31 -9.58 5.68 1.29
C TYR A 31 -9.74 6.66 0.11
N SER A 32 -8.82 6.59 -0.85
CA SER A 32 -8.86 7.37 -2.08
C SER A 32 -8.91 6.44 -3.28
N GLU A 33 -10.10 6.34 -3.89
CA GLU A 33 -10.30 5.54 -5.11
C GLU A 33 -9.50 6.10 -6.29
N GLU A 34 -9.44 7.42 -6.42
CA GLU A 34 -8.68 8.10 -7.46
C GLU A 34 -7.17 7.80 -7.37
N LEU A 35 -6.59 7.89 -6.16
CA LEU A 35 -5.20 7.51 -5.95
C LEU A 35 -4.99 6.01 -6.16
N SER A 36 -5.94 5.17 -5.75
CA SER A 36 -5.88 3.72 -5.96
C SER A 36 -5.87 3.35 -7.45
N GLN A 37 -6.68 4.03 -8.26
CA GLN A 37 -6.70 3.88 -9.71
C GLN A 37 -5.36 4.29 -10.34
N ALA A 38 -4.85 5.48 -9.97
CA ALA A 38 -3.57 5.97 -10.48
C ALA A 38 -2.39 5.06 -10.08
N THR A 39 -2.41 4.56 -8.84
CA THR A 39 -1.42 3.61 -8.32
C THR A 39 -1.50 2.29 -9.07
N CYS A 40 -2.71 1.78 -9.33
CA CYS A 40 -2.90 0.55 -10.08
C CYS A 40 -2.40 0.66 -11.53
N ALA A 41 -2.56 1.83 -12.17
CA ALA A 41 -2.01 2.09 -13.49
C ALA A 41 -0.46 2.05 -13.49
N LEU A 42 0.18 2.62 -12.47
CA LEU A 42 1.64 2.56 -12.30
C LEU A 42 2.13 1.14 -12.01
N TRP A 43 1.45 0.45 -11.09
CA TRP A 43 1.76 -0.93 -10.72
C TRP A 43 1.60 -1.90 -11.90
N GLY A 44 0.44 -1.82 -12.57
CA GLY A 44 0.06 -2.67 -13.70
C GLY A 44 0.97 -2.53 -14.92
N ALA A 45 1.75 -1.46 -15.03
CA ALA A 45 2.76 -1.30 -16.08
C ALA A 45 3.85 -2.39 -16.04
N THR A 46 4.09 -2.99 -14.88
CA THR A 46 5.06 -4.11 -14.72
C THR A 46 4.41 -5.43 -14.31
N GLN A 47 3.13 -5.39 -13.91
CA GLN A 47 2.40 -6.53 -13.37
C GLN A 47 1.19 -6.84 -14.27
N ILE A 48 1.38 -7.70 -15.26
CA ILE A 48 0.46 -7.92 -16.40
C ILE A 48 -0.92 -8.50 -16.04
N HIS A 49 -1.09 -9.01 -14.81
CA HIS A 49 -2.34 -9.65 -14.36
C HIS A 49 -3.15 -8.77 -13.41
N THR A 50 -2.57 -7.66 -12.96
CA THR A 50 -3.25 -6.67 -12.14
C THR A 50 -4.12 -5.77 -13.01
N HIS A 51 -5.30 -5.42 -12.52
CA HIS A 51 -6.15 -4.41 -13.12
C HIS A 51 -6.94 -3.70 -12.03
N PHE A 52 -7.48 -2.52 -12.36
CA PHE A 52 -8.37 -1.79 -11.46
C PHE A 52 -9.80 -2.27 -11.64
N ASP A 53 -10.50 -2.61 -10.56
CA ASP A 53 -11.86 -3.14 -10.59
C ASP A 53 -12.97 -2.08 -10.42
N GLY A 54 -12.58 -0.81 -10.39
CA GLY A 54 -13.47 0.31 -10.10
C GLY A 54 -13.41 0.77 -8.64
N HIS A 55 -12.74 0.02 -7.76
CA HIS A 55 -12.51 0.42 -6.38
C HIS A 55 -11.05 0.24 -5.95
N SER A 56 -10.45 -0.89 -6.33
CA SER A 56 -9.13 -1.36 -5.90
C SER A 56 -8.34 -1.96 -7.06
N CYS A 57 -7.03 -2.11 -6.89
CA CYS A 57 -6.20 -2.89 -7.77
C CYS A 57 -6.27 -4.36 -7.37
N VAL A 58 -6.53 -5.25 -8.32
CA VAL A 58 -6.79 -6.66 -8.04
C VAL A 58 -5.87 -7.61 -8.79
N ASP A 59 -5.39 -8.65 -8.10
CA ASP A 59 -4.75 -9.82 -8.70
C ASP A 59 -5.16 -11.10 -7.95
N LYS A 60 -6.10 -11.85 -8.55
CA LYS A 60 -6.79 -13.00 -7.93
C LYS A 60 -6.36 -14.37 -8.45
N GLY A 61 -5.16 -14.48 -9.04
CA GLY A 61 -4.70 -15.78 -9.57
C GLY A 61 -4.09 -16.69 -8.50
N ILE A 62 -4.18 -18.01 -8.71
CA ILE A 62 -3.54 -18.99 -7.84
C ILE A 62 -2.03 -18.71 -7.77
N GLY A 63 -1.52 -18.50 -6.56
CA GLY A 63 -0.11 -18.16 -6.30
C GLY A 63 0.29 -16.73 -6.67
N ARG A 64 -0.67 -15.90 -7.11
CA ARG A 64 -0.47 -14.49 -7.45
C ARG A 64 -0.97 -13.58 -6.33
N GLY A 65 -0.95 -12.28 -6.56
CA GLY A 65 -1.33 -11.25 -5.61
C GLY A 65 -0.31 -10.12 -5.52
N ILE A 66 -0.73 -9.06 -4.85
CA ILE A 66 -0.03 -7.81 -4.70
C ILE A 66 0.71 -7.83 -3.37
N ASP A 67 2.02 -7.56 -3.41
CA ASP A 67 2.81 -7.40 -2.18
C ASP A 67 2.51 -6.03 -1.57
N GLY A 68 2.10 -6.02 -0.30
CA GLY A 68 1.68 -4.81 0.41
C GLY A 68 2.79 -3.77 0.56
N GLN A 69 4.05 -4.18 0.76
CA GLN A 69 5.13 -3.22 1.00
C GLN A 69 5.53 -2.47 -0.29
N PRO A 70 5.78 -3.14 -1.44
CA PRO A 70 5.97 -2.46 -2.71
C PRO A 70 4.73 -1.68 -3.15
N TRP A 71 3.52 -2.18 -2.85
CA TRP A 71 2.29 -1.45 -3.15
C TRP A 71 2.23 -0.11 -2.41
N GLU A 72 2.51 -0.07 -1.11
CA GLU A 72 2.55 1.18 -0.34
C GLU A 72 3.54 2.19 -0.95
N ASN A 73 4.75 1.74 -1.31
CA ASN A 73 5.73 2.60 -1.98
C ASN A 73 5.18 3.16 -3.30
N THR A 74 4.41 2.36 -4.04
CA THR A 74 3.77 2.78 -5.29
C THR A 74 2.66 3.80 -5.03
N CYS A 75 1.86 3.65 -3.96
CA CYS A 75 0.87 4.65 -3.55
C CYS A 75 1.54 6.01 -3.25
N ARG A 76 2.65 5.98 -2.50
CA ARG A 76 3.43 7.18 -2.15
C ARG A 76 4.00 7.86 -3.40
N GLN A 77 4.52 7.07 -4.34
CA GLN A 77 5.02 7.56 -5.62
C GLN A 77 3.90 8.18 -6.48
N ALA A 78 2.76 7.49 -6.61
CA ALA A 78 1.60 7.97 -7.35
C ALA A 78 1.09 9.30 -6.80
N TRP A 79 1.03 9.43 -5.47
CA TRP A 79 0.60 10.65 -4.79
C TRP A 79 1.52 11.83 -5.07
N GLN A 80 2.82 11.61 -5.04
CA GLN A 80 3.80 12.64 -5.33
C GLN A 80 3.75 13.08 -6.80
N ILE A 81 3.71 12.14 -7.74
CA ILE A 81 3.81 12.42 -9.17
C ILE A 81 2.51 12.98 -9.74
N ASN A 82 1.36 12.38 -9.39
CA ASN A 82 0.09 12.70 -10.05
C ASN A 82 -0.72 13.77 -9.31
N PHE A 83 -0.48 13.95 -8.00
CA PHE A 83 -1.26 14.85 -7.16
C PHE A 83 -0.41 15.93 -6.47
N GLY A 84 0.92 15.86 -6.57
CA GLY A 84 1.83 16.82 -5.95
C GLY A 84 1.82 16.80 -4.42
N GLY A 85 1.29 15.75 -3.81
CA GLY A 85 1.13 15.68 -2.37
C GLY A 85 2.34 15.11 -1.62
N ASN A 86 2.34 15.25 -0.29
CA ASN A 86 3.41 14.73 0.57
C ASN A 86 3.32 13.20 0.69
N PRO A 87 4.35 12.42 0.31
CA PRO A 87 4.36 10.96 0.43
C PRO A 87 4.03 10.41 1.82
N ASN A 88 4.31 11.18 2.88
CA ASN A 88 4.03 10.78 4.26
C ASN A 88 2.54 10.82 4.62
N ASP A 89 1.71 11.45 3.78
CA ASP A 89 0.25 11.46 3.96
C ASP A 89 -0.40 10.15 3.50
N VAL A 90 0.36 9.21 2.92
CA VAL A 90 -0.19 8.06 2.19
C VAL A 90 0.27 6.73 2.76
N GLU A 91 -0.66 5.79 2.83
CA GLU A 91 -0.46 4.41 3.27
C GLU A 91 -1.10 3.44 2.26
N GLY A 92 -0.51 2.26 2.12
CA GLY A 92 -1.11 1.16 1.37
C GLY A 92 -2.22 0.50 2.17
N HIS A 93 -3.33 0.15 1.52
CA HIS A 93 -4.42 -0.60 2.13
C HIS A 93 -4.67 -1.87 1.33
N CYS A 94 -4.31 -3.04 1.86
CA CYS A 94 -4.41 -4.31 1.15
C CYS A 94 -5.19 -5.37 1.93
N TRP A 95 -5.99 -6.18 1.23
CA TRP A 95 -6.85 -7.23 1.81
C TRP A 95 -7.01 -8.44 0.87
N HIS A 96 -7.59 -9.51 1.40
CA HIS A 96 -7.84 -10.77 0.67
C HIS A 96 -9.19 -10.79 -0.05
#